data_AF-A6I7K6-F1
#
_entry.id   AF-A6I7K6-F1
#
_cell.length_a   1.000
_cell.length_b   1.000
_cell.length_c   1.000
_cell.angle_alpha   90.00
_cell.angle_beta   90.00
_cell.angle_gamma   90.00
#
_symmetry.space_group_name_H-M   'P 1'
#
loop_
_entity.id
_entity.type
_entity.pdbx_description
1 polymer ?
#
loop_
_entity_poly.entity_id
_entity_poly.type
_entity_poly.pdbx_seq_one_letter_code
_entity_poly.pdbx_strand_id
1 'polypeptide(L)'
;MEDTLMTVKQYEAARLEYDAYRTDLEELSLGPRDAGTRGRLESAQATFQTHRDKYEKLRGDVAIKLKFLEENKIKVMHKQLLLFHNAVSAYFAGNQKQLEQTLQQFNIKLRPPGAEKPSWLEEQ
;
A
#
# COMPACT_ATOMS: atom_id res chain seq x y z
N MET A 1 -5.43 -0.23 -0.60
CA MET A 1 -5.46 -0.40 0.86
C MET A 1 -6.83 -0.04 1.43
N GLU A 2 -7.35 1.16 1.16
CA GLU A 2 -8.64 1.62 1.70
C GLU A 2 -9.81 0.67 1.44
N ASP A 3 -9.96 0.20 0.19
CA ASP A 3 -11.02 -0.76 -0.18
C ASP A 3 -10.97 -2.08 0.63
N THR A 4 -9.77 -2.62 0.84
CA THR A 4 -9.58 -3.83 1.66
C THR A 4 -9.96 -3.56 3.12
N LEU A 5 -9.57 -2.40 3.65
CA LEU A 5 -9.88 -2.03 5.04
C LEU A 5 -11.39 -1.82 5.25
N MET A 6 -12.09 -1.25 4.26
CA MET A 6 -13.55 -1.13 4.30
C MET A 6 -14.24 -2.49 4.40
N THR A 7 -13.79 -3.49 3.64
CA THR A 7 -14.34 -4.85 3.72
C THR A 7 -14.01 -5.52 5.06
N VAL A 8 -12.83 -5.27 5.63
CA VAL A 8 -12.50 -5.75 6.99
C VAL A 8 -13.47 -5.18 8.03
N LYS A 9 -13.74 -3.86 8.00
CA LYS A 9 -14.72 -3.23 8.92
C LYS A 9 -16.11 -3.84 8.78
N GLN A 10 -16.56 -4.09 7.55
CA GLN A 10 -17.85 -4.75 7.29
C GLN A 10 -17.89 -6.18 7.84
N TYR A 11 -16.81 -6.94 7.64
CA TYR A 11 -16.64 -8.28 8.19
C TYR A 11 -16.68 -8.29 9.73
N GLU A 12 -15.98 -7.36 10.38
CA GLU A 12 -15.97 -7.27 11.85
C GLU A 12 -17.35 -6.93 12.42
N ALA A 13 -18.07 -6.00 11.79
CA ALA A 13 -19.45 -5.71 12.14
C ALA A 13 -20.37 -6.93 11.98
N ALA A 14 -20.26 -7.64 10.84
CA ALA A 14 -21.04 -8.84 10.58
C ALA A 14 -20.72 -9.99 11.55
N ARG A 15 -19.46 -10.11 11.99
CA ARG A 15 -19.03 -11.08 13.00
C ARG A 15 -19.69 -10.80 14.35
N LEU A 16 -19.69 -9.53 14.78
CA LEU A 16 -20.34 -9.13 16.03
C LEU A 16 -21.84 -9.41 16.00
N GLU A 17 -22.53 -9.04 14.91
CA GLU A 17 -23.95 -9.35 14.73
C GLU A 17 -24.20 -10.87 14.77
N TYR A 18 -23.41 -11.66 14.04
CA TYR A 18 -23.52 -13.12 14.01
C TYR A 18 -23.38 -13.73 15.43
N ASP A 19 -22.38 -13.31 16.20
CA ASP A 19 -22.16 -13.81 17.55
C ASP A 19 -23.31 -13.42 18.51
N ALA A 20 -23.88 -12.22 18.35
CA ALA A 20 -25.05 -11.79 19.11
C ALA A 20 -26.27 -12.67 18.82
N TYR A 21 -26.65 -12.84 17.54
CA TYR A 21 -27.81 -13.67 17.18
C TYR A 21 -27.61 -15.16 17.46
N ARG A 22 -26.36 -15.66 17.43
CA ARG A 22 -26.03 -17.01 17.88
C ARG A 22 -26.33 -17.17 19.36
N THR A 23 -25.90 -16.20 20.18
CA THR A 23 -26.15 -16.21 21.63
C THR A 23 -27.64 -16.13 21.94
N ASP A 24 -28.38 -15.23 21.28
CA ASP A 24 -29.84 -15.11 21.45
C ASP A 24 -30.58 -16.43 21.14
N LEU A 25 -30.17 -17.13 20.09
CA LEU A 25 -30.74 -18.42 19.71
C LEU A 25 -30.39 -19.52 20.73
N GLU A 26 -29.16 -19.54 21.25
CA GLU A 26 -28.72 -20.46 22.30
C GLU A 26 -29.52 -20.24 23.59
N GLU A 27 -29.72 -18.98 23.99
CA GLU A 27 -30.51 -18.61 25.18
C GLU A 27 -31.99 -18.99 25.04
N LEU A 28 -32.62 -18.69 23.91
CA LEU A 28 -34.02 -19.07 23.63
C LEU A 28 -34.20 -20.59 23.62
N SER A 29 -33.18 -21.35 23.20
CA SER A 29 -33.22 -22.81 23.13
C SER A 29 -33.20 -23.49 24.50
N LEU A 30 -32.74 -22.79 25.55
CA LEU A 30 -32.75 -23.26 26.94
C LEU A 30 -34.11 -23.03 27.62
N GLY A 31 -34.98 -22.21 27.03
CA GLY A 31 -36.32 -21.92 27.55
C GLY A 31 -37.34 -23.06 27.36
N PRO A 32 -38.50 -22.97 28.05
CA PRO A 32 -39.60 -23.93 27.89
C PRO A 32 -40.16 -23.92 26.45
N ARG A 33 -40.48 -25.10 25.91
CA ARG A 33 -40.96 -25.26 24.52
C ARG A 33 -42.48 -25.15 24.39
N ASP A 34 -43.07 -24.12 24.97
CA ASP A 34 -44.48 -23.81 24.79
C ASP A 34 -44.75 -23.20 23.39
N ALA A 35 -46.04 -23.08 23.02
CA ALA A 35 -46.43 -22.63 21.69
C ALA A 35 -45.94 -21.20 21.36
N GLY A 36 -45.85 -20.31 22.35
CA GLY A 36 -45.32 -18.95 22.16
C GLY A 36 -43.81 -18.94 21.94
N THR A 37 -43.08 -19.80 22.65
CA THR A 37 -41.62 -19.92 22.52
C THR A 37 -41.21 -20.55 21.19
N ARG A 38 -42.00 -21.50 20.63
CA ARG A 38 -41.71 -22.09 19.30
C ARG A 38 -41.66 -21.04 18.18
N GLY A 39 -42.60 -20.10 18.13
CA GLY A 39 -42.61 -19.06 17.09
C GLY A 39 -41.44 -18.08 17.21
N ARG A 40 -41.02 -17.76 18.45
CA ARG A 40 -39.82 -16.95 18.70
C ARG A 40 -38.55 -17.67 18.27
N LEU A 41 -38.48 -18.99 18.51
CA LEU A 41 -37.34 -19.82 18.15
C LEU A 41 -37.20 -19.94 16.62
N GLU A 42 -38.30 -20.10 15.88
CA GLU A 42 -38.30 -20.08 14.41
C GLU A 42 -37.79 -18.73 13.86
N SER A 43 -38.25 -17.62 14.44
CA SER A 43 -37.80 -16.27 14.06
C SER A 43 -36.31 -16.04 14.38
N ALA A 44 -35.86 -16.49 15.55
CA ALA A 44 -34.45 -16.44 15.96
C ALA A 44 -33.57 -17.30 15.05
N GLN A 45 -34.05 -18.48 14.62
CA GLN A 45 -33.33 -19.35 13.70
C GLN A 45 -33.15 -18.69 12.32
N ALA A 46 -34.19 -18.03 11.79
CA ALA A 46 -34.13 -17.35 10.50
C ALA A 46 -33.16 -16.15 10.51
N THR A 47 -33.21 -15.35 11.58
CA THR A 47 -32.28 -14.22 11.77
C THR A 47 -30.84 -14.68 11.96
N PHE A 48 -30.61 -15.70 12.80
CA PHE A 48 -29.30 -16.34 12.93
C PHE A 48 -28.73 -16.79 11.58
N GLN A 49 -29.53 -17.50 10.76
CA GLN A 49 -29.07 -17.99 9.46
C GLN A 49 -28.69 -16.83 8.52
N THR A 50 -29.51 -15.77 8.50
CA THR A 50 -29.24 -14.57 7.69
C THR A 50 -27.91 -13.90 8.06
N HIS A 51 -27.65 -13.73 9.36
CA HIS A 51 -26.40 -13.13 9.84
C HIS A 51 -25.20 -14.06 9.65
N ARG A 52 -25.39 -15.38 9.76
CA ARG A 52 -24.39 -16.39 9.44
C ARG A 52 -23.95 -16.32 7.98
N ASP A 53 -24.88 -16.29 7.05
CA ASP A 53 -24.57 -16.24 5.61
C ASP A 53 -23.81 -14.96 5.24
N LYS A 54 -24.23 -13.82 5.81
CA LYS A 54 -23.54 -12.53 5.65
C LYS A 54 -22.11 -12.59 6.19
N TYR A 55 -21.91 -13.14 7.39
CA TYR A 55 -20.59 -13.29 8.02
C TYR A 55 -19.68 -14.22 7.20
N GLU A 56 -20.17 -15.40 6.80
CA GLU A 56 -19.38 -16.37 6.03
C GLU A 56 -18.96 -15.82 4.67
N LYS A 57 -19.87 -15.11 3.99
CA LYS A 57 -19.54 -14.40 2.73
C LYS A 57 -18.43 -13.37 2.92
N LEU A 58 -18.60 -12.46 3.88
CA LEU A 58 -17.62 -11.40 4.14
C LEU A 58 -16.27 -11.96 4.59
N ARG A 59 -16.26 -13.07 5.33
CA ARG A 59 -15.03 -13.80 5.68
C ARG A 59 -14.26 -14.25 4.43
N GLY A 60 -14.97 -14.79 3.44
CA GLY A 60 -14.41 -15.16 2.14
C GLY A 60 -13.86 -13.95 1.38
N ASP A 61 -14.65 -12.87 1.31
CA ASP A 61 -14.28 -11.63 0.62
C ASP A 61 -13.01 -11.00 1.21
N VAL A 62 -12.90 -10.94 2.54
CA VAL A 62 -11.68 -10.45 3.23
C VAL A 62 -10.47 -11.31 2.88
N ALA A 63 -10.60 -12.64 2.90
CA ALA A 63 -9.50 -13.54 2.60
C ALA A 63 -8.96 -13.36 1.17
N ILE A 64 -9.85 -13.15 0.19
CA ILE A 64 -9.48 -12.89 -1.21
C ILE A 64 -8.83 -11.50 -1.33
N LYS A 65 -9.45 -10.46 -0.76
CA LYS A 65 -8.91 -9.09 -0.84
C LYS A 65 -7.54 -8.95 -0.18
N LEU A 66 -7.28 -9.65 0.92
CA LEU A 66 -5.97 -9.65 1.57
C LEU A 66 -4.88 -10.29 0.70
N LYS A 67 -5.19 -11.40 0.01
CA LYS A 67 -4.25 -12.01 -0.94
C LYS A 67 -3.88 -11.05 -2.07
N PHE A 68 -4.89 -10.42 -2.68
CA PHE A 68 -4.65 -9.44 -3.75
C PHE A 68 -3.92 -8.19 -3.25
N LEU A 69 -4.20 -7.75 -2.03
CA LEU A 69 -3.51 -6.61 -1.43
C LEU A 69 -2.02 -6.92 -1.21
N GLU A 70 -1.67 -8.11 -0.75
CA GLU A 70 -0.27 -8.52 -0.57
C GLU A 70 0.48 -8.58 -1.90
N GLU A 71 -0.13 -9.16 -2.93
CA GLU A 71 0.46 -9.16 -4.28
C GLU A 71 0.67 -7.74 -4.81
N ASN A 72 -0.31 -6.85 -4.63
CA ASN A 72 -0.21 -5.46 -5.06
C ASN A 72 0.87 -4.71 -4.28
N LYS A 73 0.98 -4.95 -2.96
CA LYS A 73 2.02 -4.36 -2.11
C LYS A 73 3.41 -4.66 -2.66
N ILE A 74 3.70 -5.93 -2.98
CA ILE A 74 5.00 -6.33 -3.53
C ILE A 74 5.27 -5.62 -4.86
N LYS A 75 4.30 -5.62 -5.78
CA LYS A 75 4.44 -4.98 -7.11
C LYS A 75 4.69 -3.48 -7.00
N VAL A 76 3.91 -2.79 -6.16
CA VAL A 76 4.06 -1.34 -5.94
C VAL A 76 5.39 -1.04 -5.28
N MET A 77 5.74 -1.73 -4.19
CA MET A 77 6.99 -1.47 -3.48
C MET A 77 8.21 -1.73 -4.35
N HIS A 78 8.22 -2.81 -5.14
CA HIS A 78 9.32 -3.08 -6.06
C HIS A 78 9.51 -1.94 -7.06
N LYS A 79 8.42 -1.48 -7.70
CA LYS A 79 8.48 -0.37 -8.65
C LYS A 79 8.94 0.93 -7.99
N GLN A 80 8.38 1.28 -6.83
CA GLN A 80 8.67 2.55 -6.17
C GLN A 80 10.09 2.59 -5.60
N LEU A 81 10.58 1.50 -5.02
CA LEU A 81 11.95 1.40 -4.53
C LEU A 81 12.97 1.48 -5.67
N LEU A 82 12.67 0.86 -6.82
CA LEU A 82 13.54 0.95 -7.99
C LEU A 82 13.58 2.39 -8.54
N LEU A 83 12.43 3.05 -8.67
CA LEU A 83 12.37 4.45 -9.10
C LEU A 83 13.10 5.37 -8.13
N PHE A 84 12.93 5.14 -6.83
CA PHE A 84 13.63 5.88 -5.79
C PHE A 84 15.15 5.70 -5.90
N HIS A 85 15.63 4.46 -6.00
CA HIS A 85 17.05 4.16 -6.18
C HIS A 85 17.61 4.84 -7.44
N ASN A 86 16.90 4.73 -8.58
CA ASN A 86 17.34 5.34 -9.83
C ASN A 86 17.40 6.87 -9.73
N ALA A 87 16.43 7.51 -9.09
CA ALA A 87 16.41 8.96 -8.89
C ALA A 87 17.60 9.42 -8.01
N VAL A 88 17.87 8.70 -6.92
CA VAL A 88 19.00 8.98 -6.03
C VAL A 88 20.33 8.80 -6.76
N SER A 89 20.52 7.69 -7.46
CA SER A 89 21.74 7.41 -8.23
C SER A 89 21.95 8.44 -9.34
N ALA A 90 20.90 8.83 -10.07
CA ALA A 90 20.98 9.85 -11.11
C ALA A 90 21.32 11.24 -10.55
N TYR A 91 20.79 11.60 -9.38
CA TYR A 91 21.12 12.86 -8.69
C TYR A 91 22.61 12.93 -8.37
N PHE A 92 23.17 11.90 -7.72
CA PHE A 92 24.59 11.90 -7.36
C PHE A 92 25.51 11.80 -8.59
N ALA A 93 25.20 10.94 -9.56
CA ALA A 93 26.00 10.82 -10.78
C ALA A 93 26.01 12.12 -11.60
N GLY A 94 24.85 12.79 -11.69
CA GLY A 94 24.72 14.10 -12.34
C GLY A 94 25.56 15.17 -11.64
N ASN A 95 25.46 15.25 -10.31
CA ASN A 95 26.22 16.21 -9.51
C ASN A 95 27.73 15.98 -9.61
N GLN A 96 28.17 14.72 -9.55
CA GLN A 96 29.59 14.37 -9.72
C GLN A 96 30.09 14.82 -11.10
N LYS A 97 29.37 14.49 -12.16
CA LYS A 97 29.73 14.87 -13.54
C LYS A 97 29.80 16.39 -13.70
N GLN A 98 28.85 17.12 -13.14
CA GLN A 98 28.84 18.58 -13.21
C GLN A 98 30.02 19.20 -12.43
N LEU A 99 30.32 18.68 -11.24
CA LEU A 99 31.48 19.13 -10.45
C LEU A 99 32.81 18.89 -11.19
N GLU A 100 33.01 17.70 -11.75
CA GLU A 100 34.19 17.38 -12.56
C GLU A 100 34.36 18.33 -13.75
N GLN A 101 33.27 18.64 -14.45
CA GLN A 101 33.28 19.62 -15.56
C GLN A 101 33.66 21.01 -15.08
N THR A 102 33.11 21.47 -13.95
CA THR A 102 33.45 22.78 -13.39
C THR A 102 34.93 22.85 -12.98
N LEU A 103 35.48 21.81 -12.33
CA LEU A 103 36.90 21.76 -11.95
C LEU A 103 37.83 21.81 -13.18
N GLN A 104 37.49 21.11 -14.26
CA GLN A 104 38.25 21.19 -15.52
C GLN A 104 38.27 22.61 -16.09
N GLN A 105 37.15 23.33 -16.07
CA GLN A 105 37.09 24.72 -16.55
C GLN A 105 37.99 25.66 -15.73
N PHE A 106 38.07 25.47 -14.41
CA PHE A 106 38.98 26.24 -13.55
C PHE A 106 40.45 25.91 -13.82
N ASN A 107 40.79 24.63 -13.99
CA ASN A 107 42.16 24.20 -14.31
C ASN A 107 42.63 24.58 -15.73
N ILE A 108 41.72 25.06 -16.61
CA ILE A 108 42.03 25.41 -18.00
C ILE A 108 42.33 26.91 -18.21
N LYS A 109 42.20 27.79 -17.20
CA LYS A 109 42.46 29.23 -17.41
C LYS A 109 43.68 29.75 -16.68
N LEU A 110 44.80 29.78 -17.43
CA LEU A 110 45.66 30.97 -17.62
C LEU A 110 46.46 30.79 -18.93
N ARG A 111 45.95 31.33 -20.06
CA ARG A 111 46.87 31.77 -21.13
C ARG A 111 47.38 33.14 -20.72
N PRO A 112 48.70 33.37 -20.66
CA PRO A 112 49.23 34.69 -20.32
C PRO A 112 48.76 35.71 -21.37
N PRO A 113 48.32 36.91 -20.96
CA PRO A 113 48.04 37.98 -21.90
C PRO A 113 49.35 38.33 -22.62
N GLY A 114 49.43 38.04 -23.94
CA GLY A 114 50.63 38.31 -24.75
C GLY A 114 51.01 37.22 -25.77
N ALA A 115 50.39 36.03 -25.72
CA ALA A 115 50.79 34.88 -26.55
C ALA A 115 50.43 34.95 -28.06
N GLU A 116 49.91 36.08 -28.58
CA GLU A 116 49.43 36.18 -29.97
C GLU A 116 50.31 37.00 -30.92
N LYS A 117 51.44 37.55 -30.48
CA LYS A 117 52.38 38.21 -31.41
C LYS A 117 53.81 37.70 -31.21
N PRO A 118 54.43 37.05 -32.20
CA PRO A 118 55.86 36.77 -32.13
C PRO A 118 56.61 38.10 -32.07
N SER A 119 57.72 38.09 -31.32
CA SER A 119 58.57 39.26 -31.17
C SER A 119 59.19 39.61 -32.53
N TRP A 120 59.22 40.90 -32.88
CA TRP A 120 59.88 41.41 -34.09
C TRP A 120 61.38 41.07 -34.18
N LEU A 121 61.97 40.57 -33.08
CA LEU A 121 63.35 40.06 -33.00
C LEU A 121 63.53 38.63 -33.54
N GLU A 122 62.46 37.90 -33.85
CA GLU A 122 62.54 36.56 -34.46
C GLU A 122 62.57 36.62 -36.01
N GLU A 123 62.47 37.82 -36.61
CA GLU A 123 62.66 38.06 -38.05
C GLU A 123 64.09 38.55 -38.37
N GLN A 124 65.07 37.64 -38.27
CA GLN A 124 66.40 37.78 -38.92
C GLN A 124 66.87 36.42 -39.44
#